data_AF-A0A4Q6I4U4-F1
#
_entry.id   AF-A0A4Q6I4U4-F1
#
_cell.length_a   1.000
_cell.length_b   1.000
_cell.length_c   1.000
_cell.angle_alpha   90.00
_cell.angle_beta   90.00
_cell.angle_gamma   90.00
#
_symmetry.space_group_name_H-M   'P 1'
#
loop_
_entity.id
_entity.type
_entity.pdbx_description
1 polymer ?
#
loop_
_entity_poly.entity_id
_entity_poly.type
_entity_poly.pdbx_seq_one_letter_code
_entity_poly.pdbx_strand_id
1 'polypeptide(L)'
;MQLYMTVATWFGCGNITKAPGTVASFATVLLFPAVILSNLFGILIITLITILGCLAIPKYLLDYPNKIDPKEIVIDEVIGQSIAFSLPIFFFRYYHYIPQTFHVVYTLHYIKIFIISFIFFRIFDITKIWPINIIERISGTPGIILDDVLAGIMSSICTTFIIIKTGT
;
A
#
# COMPACT_ATOMS: atom_id res chain seq x y z
N MET A 1 -23.50 -2.56 -7.22
CA MET A 1 -22.30 -1.72 -7.44
C MET A 1 -21.53 -2.33 -8.61
N GLN A 2 -21.17 -1.54 -9.64
CA GLN A 2 -20.34 -2.06 -10.73
C GLN A 2 -18.97 -2.45 -10.18
N LEU A 3 -18.42 -3.57 -10.67
CA LEU A 3 -17.20 -4.20 -10.13
C LEU A 3 -16.02 -3.23 -10.02
N TYR A 4 -15.82 -2.37 -11.02
CA TYR A 4 -14.71 -1.43 -11.04
C TYR A 4 -14.81 -0.37 -9.92
N MET A 5 -16.02 0.03 -9.50
CA MET A 5 -16.19 0.96 -8.37
C MET A 5 -15.80 0.29 -7.07
N THR A 6 -16.18 -0.98 -6.88
CA THR A 6 -15.77 -1.76 -5.70
C THR A 6 -14.25 -1.88 -5.63
N VAL A 7 -13.59 -2.08 -6.77
CA VAL A 7 -12.14 -2.17 -6.85
C VAL A 7 -11.50 -0.81 -6.55
N ALA A 8 -11.89 0.25 -7.27
CA ALA A 8 -11.31 1.58 -7.11
C ALA A 8 -11.50 2.18 -5.71
N THR A 9 -12.67 1.96 -5.10
CA THR A 9 -12.98 2.43 -3.73
C THR A 9 -12.57 1.47 -2.62
N TRP A 10 -11.89 0.37 -2.97
CA TRP A 10 -11.51 -0.72 -2.07
C TRP A 10 -12.65 -1.20 -1.15
N PHE A 11 -13.63 -1.88 -1.75
CA PHE A 11 -14.80 -2.43 -1.06
C PHE A 11 -15.59 -1.41 -0.23
N GLY A 12 -15.58 -0.15 -0.66
CA GLY A 12 -16.29 0.95 -0.01
C GLY A 12 -15.50 1.70 1.07
N CYS A 13 -14.23 1.38 1.31
CA CYS A 13 -13.36 2.17 2.19
C CYS A 13 -13.25 3.63 1.72
N GLY A 14 -13.17 3.82 0.40
CA GLY A 14 -13.13 5.15 -0.24
C GLY A 14 -14.40 5.99 -0.05
N ASN A 15 -15.53 5.37 0.33
CA ASN A 15 -16.78 6.08 0.56
C ASN A 15 -16.85 6.73 1.96
N ILE A 16 -15.86 6.50 2.82
CA ILE A 16 -15.81 7.12 4.14
C ILE A 16 -15.46 8.61 3.99
N THR A 17 -16.30 9.46 4.56
CA THR A 17 -16.24 10.92 4.38
C THR A 17 -14.99 11.58 4.95
N LYS A 18 -14.37 10.98 5.98
CA LYS A 18 -13.17 11.51 6.63
C LYS A 18 -11.96 10.62 6.35
N ALA A 19 -10.98 11.20 5.68
CA ALA A 19 -9.68 10.57 5.37
C ALA A 19 -9.81 9.17 4.73
N PRO A 20 -10.51 9.05 3.58
CA PRO A 20 -10.76 7.76 2.91
C PRO A 20 -9.46 6.98 2.63
N GLY A 21 -8.40 7.68 2.19
CA GLY A 21 -7.08 7.06 1.98
C GLY A 21 -6.50 6.47 3.26
N THR A 22 -6.56 7.17 4.39
CA THR A 22 -6.10 6.64 5.69
C THR A 22 -6.88 5.40 6.12
N VAL A 23 -8.20 5.39 5.89
CA VAL A 23 -9.03 4.21 6.15
C VAL A 23 -8.58 3.05 5.27
N ALA A 24 -8.33 3.28 3.99
CA ALA A 24 -7.89 2.24 3.06
C ALA A 24 -6.50 1.70 3.43
N SER A 25 -5.53 2.57 3.75
CA SER A 25 -4.21 2.13 4.23
C SER A 25 -4.33 1.34 5.54
N PHE A 26 -5.19 1.76 6.47
CA PHE A 26 -5.40 1.03 7.72
C PHE A 26 -6.08 -0.33 7.50
N ALA A 27 -7.10 -0.38 6.64
CA ALA A 27 -7.74 -1.62 6.22
C ALA A 27 -6.72 -2.57 5.56
N THR A 28 -5.76 -2.03 4.82
CA THR A 28 -4.65 -2.80 4.23
C THR A 28 -3.78 -3.42 5.31
N VAL A 29 -3.45 -2.71 6.40
CA VAL A 29 -2.69 -3.29 7.52
C VAL A 29 -3.42 -4.51 8.12
N LEU A 30 -4.74 -4.42 8.25
CA LEU A 30 -5.56 -5.49 8.84
C LEU A 30 -5.77 -6.67 7.88
N LEU A 31 -5.94 -6.40 6.59
CA LEU A 31 -6.33 -7.38 5.58
C LEU A 31 -5.15 -7.98 4.81
N PHE A 32 -4.01 -7.29 4.79
CA PHE A 32 -2.84 -7.69 4.00
C PHE A 32 -1.70 -8.43 4.75
N PRO A 33 -1.97 -9.32 5.74
CA PRO A 33 -1.01 -10.35 6.15
C PRO A 33 -0.66 -11.39 5.06
N ALA A 34 -1.25 -11.32 3.86
CA ALA A 34 -0.99 -12.28 2.78
C ALA A 34 0.50 -12.35 2.37
N VAL A 35 1.25 -11.25 2.49
CA VAL A 35 2.71 -11.20 2.29
C VAL A 35 3.47 -11.95 3.40
N ILE A 36 2.89 -12.03 4.62
CA ILE A 36 3.50 -12.75 5.74
C ILE A 36 3.51 -14.26 5.45
N LEU A 37 2.47 -14.77 4.79
CA LEU A 37 2.32 -16.21 4.52
C LEU A 37 3.35 -16.72 3.50
N SER A 38 3.57 -15.98 2.42
CA SER A 38 4.60 -16.33 1.42
C SER A 38 5.00 -15.11 0.62
N ASN A 39 6.31 -14.96 0.36
CA ASN A 39 6.83 -13.84 -0.43
C ASN A 39 6.27 -13.86 -1.86
N LEU A 40 6.20 -15.05 -2.47
CA LEU A 40 5.66 -15.21 -3.82
C LEU A 40 4.18 -14.87 -3.86
N PHE A 41 3.40 -15.40 -2.90
CA PHE A 41 1.97 -15.11 -2.83
C PHE A 41 1.71 -13.62 -2.59
N GLY A 42 2.49 -12.98 -1.72
CA GLY A 42 2.44 -11.54 -1.50
C GLY A 42 2.66 -10.72 -2.77
N ILE A 43 3.72 -11.03 -3.52
CA ILE A 43 4.01 -10.36 -4.80
C ILE A 43 2.88 -10.58 -5.81
N LEU A 44 2.34 -11.80 -5.92
CA LEU A 44 1.24 -12.10 -6.83
C LEU A 44 -0.03 -11.31 -6.47
N ILE A 45 -0.37 -11.19 -5.18
CA ILE A 45 -1.55 -10.42 -4.77
C ILE A 45 -1.36 -8.92 -5.00
N ILE A 46 -0.19 -8.35 -4.67
CA ILE A 46 0.10 -6.93 -4.95
C ILE A 46 0.01 -6.69 -6.46
N THR A 47 0.62 -7.55 -7.27
CA THR A 47 0.58 -7.45 -8.74
C THR A 47 -0.86 -7.52 -9.26
N LEU A 48 -1.66 -8.45 -8.73
CA LEU A 48 -3.07 -8.59 -9.09
C LEU A 48 -3.87 -7.32 -8.72
N ILE A 49 -3.70 -6.78 -7.51
CA ILE A 49 -4.38 -5.55 -7.08
C ILE A 49 -3.95 -4.37 -7.97
N THR A 50 -2.66 -4.24 -8.29
CA THR A 50 -2.17 -3.22 -9.22
C THR A 50 -2.81 -3.35 -10.60
N ILE A 51 -2.89 -4.56 -11.15
CA ILE A 51 -3.58 -4.81 -12.44
C ILE A 51 -5.05 -4.41 -12.34
N LEU A 52 -5.74 -4.83 -11.27
CA LEU A 52 -7.15 -4.47 -11.05
C LEU A 52 -7.34 -2.96 -10.92
N GLY A 53 -6.44 -2.25 -10.24
CA GLY A 53 -6.43 -0.79 -10.12
C GLY A 53 -6.23 -0.10 -11.47
N CYS A 54 -5.23 -0.53 -12.24
CA CYS A 54 -4.96 -0.05 -13.59
C CYS A 54 -6.16 -0.21 -14.53
N LEU A 55 -6.99 -1.24 -14.35
CA LEU A 55 -8.20 -1.46 -15.13
C LEU A 55 -9.42 -0.69 -14.58
N ALA A 56 -9.52 -0.54 -13.26
CA ALA A 56 -10.68 0.03 -12.60
C ALA A 56 -10.71 1.57 -12.62
N ILE A 57 -9.56 2.21 -12.38
CA ILE A 57 -9.44 3.68 -12.30
C ILE A 57 -9.84 4.36 -13.63
N PRO A 58 -9.34 3.95 -14.82
CA PRO A 58 -9.74 4.59 -16.07
C PRO A 58 -11.25 4.50 -16.30
N LYS A 59 -11.85 3.35 -16.00
CA LYS A 59 -13.29 3.15 -16.13
C LYS A 59 -14.08 4.04 -15.16
N TYR A 60 -13.58 4.20 -13.94
CA TYR A 60 -14.17 5.12 -12.97
C TYR A 60 -14.12 6.57 -13.47
N LEU A 61 -12.97 7.02 -13.95
CA LEU A 61 -12.80 8.38 -14.45
C LEU A 61 -13.67 8.67 -15.69
N LEU A 62 -13.89 7.66 -16.54
CA LEU A 62 -14.79 7.77 -17.71
C LEU A 62 -16.26 7.88 -17.33
N ASP A 63 -16.72 7.13 -16.33
CA ASP A 63 -18.12 7.15 -15.87
C ASP A 63 -18.42 8.41 -15.01
N TYR A 64 -17.39 9.06 -14.45
CA TYR A 64 -17.50 10.27 -13.62
C TYR A 64 -16.58 11.42 -14.09
N PRO A 65 -16.72 11.92 -15.33
CA PRO A 65 -15.78 12.87 -15.92
C PRO A 65 -15.75 14.25 -15.25
N ASN A 66 -16.81 14.59 -14.50
CA ASN A 66 -16.92 15.87 -13.78
C ASN A 66 -16.23 15.86 -12.41
N LYS A 67 -15.80 14.69 -11.91
CA LYS A 67 -15.07 14.59 -10.64
C LYS A 67 -13.58 14.80 -10.90
N ILE A 68 -13.12 16.01 -10.60
CA ILE A 68 -11.70 16.34 -10.61
C ILE A 68 -11.08 15.74 -9.34
N ASP A 69 -10.12 14.82 -9.51
CA ASP A 69 -9.36 14.19 -8.43
C ASP A 69 -10.24 13.48 -7.35
N PRO A 70 -10.91 12.38 -7.73
CA PRO A 70 -11.86 11.70 -6.86
C PRO A 70 -11.17 11.02 -5.66
N LYS A 71 -11.30 11.62 -4.48
CA LYS A 71 -10.73 11.15 -3.20
C LYS A 71 -11.23 9.78 -2.75
N GLU A 72 -12.31 9.29 -3.34
CA GLU A 72 -12.85 7.96 -3.08
C GLU A 72 -12.08 6.85 -3.83
N ILE A 73 -11.24 7.18 -4.81
CA ILE A 73 -10.27 6.22 -5.36
C ILE A 73 -9.16 6.07 -4.32
N VAL A 74 -9.02 4.85 -3.80
CA VAL A 74 -8.11 4.53 -2.70
C VAL A 74 -7.40 3.19 -2.92
N ILE A 75 -7.43 2.65 -4.13
CA ILE A 75 -6.75 1.39 -4.45
C ILE A 75 -5.24 1.57 -4.61
N ASP A 76 -4.82 2.73 -5.09
CA ASP A 76 -3.47 3.28 -5.00
C ASP A 76 -2.92 3.20 -3.57
N GLU A 77 -3.70 3.66 -2.59
CA GLU A 77 -3.32 3.64 -1.17
C GLU A 77 -3.07 2.21 -0.66
N VAL A 78 -3.88 1.25 -1.13
CA VAL A 78 -3.74 -0.18 -0.81
C VAL A 78 -2.48 -0.75 -1.45
N ILE A 79 -2.20 -0.40 -2.70
CA ILE A 79 -1.01 -0.83 -3.44
C ILE A 79 0.25 -0.31 -2.74
N GLY A 80 0.32 1.00 -2.49
CA GLY A 80 1.46 1.66 -1.86
C GLY A 80 1.73 1.13 -0.46
N GLN A 81 0.69 1.02 0.39
CA GLN A 81 0.82 0.50 1.74
C GLN A 81 1.26 -0.98 1.75
N SER A 82 0.79 -1.79 0.80
CA SER A 82 1.23 -3.19 0.66
C SER A 82 2.71 -3.29 0.29
N ILE A 83 3.17 -2.41 -0.61
CA ILE A 83 4.59 -2.31 -0.99
C ILE A 83 5.44 -1.88 0.21
N ALA A 84 4.96 -0.94 1.04
CA ALA A 84 5.66 -0.48 2.24
C ALA A 84 5.95 -1.58 3.29
N PHE A 85 5.20 -2.69 3.27
CA PHE A 85 5.43 -3.84 4.16
C PHE A 85 6.37 -4.88 3.57
N SER A 86 6.44 -4.98 2.25
CA SER A 86 7.05 -6.12 1.55
C SER A 86 8.53 -6.33 1.88
N LEU A 87 9.35 -5.29 1.73
CA LEU A 87 10.79 -5.35 1.92
C LEU A 87 11.18 -5.54 3.40
N PRO A 88 10.59 -4.78 4.36
CA PRO A 88 10.79 -5.00 5.79
C PRO A 88 10.52 -6.43 6.26
N ILE A 89 9.40 -7.01 5.84
CA ILE A 89 9.01 -8.38 6.22
C ILE A 89 9.97 -9.40 5.62
N PHE A 90 10.35 -9.22 4.35
CA PHE A 90 11.32 -10.09 3.69
C PHE A 90 12.65 -10.13 4.46
N PHE A 91 13.21 -8.95 4.77
CA PHE A 91 14.49 -8.86 5.48
C PHE A 91 14.41 -9.38 6.91
N PHE A 92 13.38 -9.02 7.67
CA PHE A 92 13.17 -9.54 9.03
C PHE A 92 13.17 -11.07 9.05
N ARG A 93 12.43 -11.70 8.12
CA ARG A 93 12.38 -13.16 8.03
C ARG A 93 13.71 -13.78 7.59
N TYR A 94 14.42 -13.12 6.67
CA TYR A 94 15.74 -13.53 6.22
C TYR A 94 16.78 -13.50 7.36
N TYR A 95 16.87 -12.38 8.09
CA TYR A 95 17.85 -12.20 9.16
C TYR A 95 17.64 -13.13 10.36
N HIS A 96 16.39 -13.42 10.72
CA HIS A 96 16.05 -14.28 11.85
C HIS A 96 15.77 -15.74 11.46
N TYR A 97 16.05 -16.12 10.21
CA TYR A 97 15.82 -17.47 9.66
C TYR A 97 14.38 -17.98 9.88
N ILE A 98 13.39 -17.09 9.77
CA ILE A 98 11.98 -17.41 10.02
C ILE A 98 11.35 -18.04 8.76
N PRO A 99 10.78 -19.25 8.86
CA PRO A 99 10.11 -19.90 7.73
C PRO A 99 8.92 -19.10 7.18
N GLN A 100 8.42 -19.47 6.01
CA GLN A 100 7.22 -18.87 5.36
C GLN A 100 5.94 -19.37 6.05
N THR A 101 5.86 -19.21 7.36
CA THR A 101 4.72 -19.59 8.20
C THR A 101 4.54 -18.56 9.29
N PHE A 102 3.29 -18.23 9.63
CA PHE A 102 3.03 -17.32 10.73
C PHE A 102 3.38 -17.99 12.06
N HIS A 103 4.24 -17.35 12.84
CA HIS A 103 4.64 -17.79 14.17
C HIS A 103 4.28 -16.71 15.20
N VAL A 104 3.46 -17.09 16.19
CA VAL A 104 2.95 -16.17 17.23
C VAL A 104 4.08 -15.49 18.02
N VAL A 105 5.23 -16.15 18.16
CA VAL A 105 6.41 -15.60 18.85
C VAL A 105 6.89 -14.28 18.24
N TYR A 106 6.74 -14.12 16.92
CA TYR A 106 7.20 -12.91 16.21
C TYR A 106 6.08 -11.89 15.98
N THR A 107 4.87 -12.09 16.54
CA THR A 107 3.73 -11.19 16.33
C THR A 107 4.06 -9.75 16.72
N LEU A 108 4.76 -9.53 17.84
CA LEU A 108 5.16 -8.18 18.25
C LEU A 108 6.13 -7.52 17.26
N HIS A 109 7.01 -8.30 16.62
CA HIS A 109 7.90 -7.78 15.59
C HIS A 109 7.11 -7.36 14.36
N TYR A 110 6.19 -8.20 13.87
CA TYR A 110 5.32 -7.83 12.75
C TYR A 110 4.47 -6.60 13.04
N ILE A 111 3.90 -6.47 14.25
CA ILE A 111 3.16 -5.27 14.65
C ILE A 111 4.04 -4.02 14.58
N LYS A 112 5.29 -4.08 15.08
CA LYS A 112 6.23 -2.96 14.97
C LYS A 112 6.52 -2.60 13.52
N ILE A 113 6.79 -3.60 12.67
CA ILE A 113 7.01 -3.39 11.24
C ILE A 113 5.82 -2.67 10.61
N PHE A 114 4.60 -3.16 10.87
CA PHE A 114 3.39 -2.58 10.34
C PHE A 114 3.16 -1.15 10.78
N ILE A 115 3.34 -0.84 12.07
CA ILE A 115 3.17 0.52 12.59
C ILE A 115 4.19 1.46 11.94
N ILE A 116 5.47 1.08 11.89
CA ILE A 116 6.53 1.93 11.35
C ILE A 116 6.33 2.16 9.84
N SER A 117 6.07 1.09 9.08
CA SER A 117 5.79 1.18 7.64
C SER A 117 4.54 1.99 7.34
N PHE A 118 3.48 1.88 8.16
CA PHE A 118 2.27 2.69 8.02
C PHE A 118 2.56 4.17 8.22
N ILE A 119 3.28 4.51 9.30
CA ILE A 119 3.63 5.91 9.60
C ILE A 119 4.49 6.50 8.48
N PHE A 120 5.54 5.80 8.05
CA PHE A 120 6.38 6.30 6.95
C PHE A 120 5.61 6.42 5.64
N PHE A 121 4.77 5.44 5.32
CA PHE A 121 3.96 5.49 4.10
C PHE A 121 3.08 6.73 4.10
N ARG A 122 2.34 6.98 5.19
CA ARG A 122 1.50 8.19 5.30
C ARG A 122 2.31 9.48 5.27
N ILE A 123 3.50 9.51 5.87
CA ILE A 123 4.38 10.69 5.76
C ILE A 123 4.72 10.93 4.30
N PHE A 124 5.22 9.93 3.57
CA PHE A 124 5.65 10.10 2.18
C PHE A 124 4.49 10.38 1.22
N ASP A 125 3.36 9.70 1.40
CA ASP A 125 2.15 9.94 0.62
C ASP A 125 1.60 11.36 0.88
N ILE A 126 1.44 11.80 2.14
CA ILE A 126 0.86 13.13 2.41
C ILE A 126 1.82 14.27 2.02
N THR A 127 3.12 14.08 2.25
CA THR A 127 4.11 15.16 2.00
C THR A 127 4.62 15.18 0.56
N LYS A 128 4.45 14.08 -0.19
CA LYS A 128 4.94 13.87 -1.56
C LYS A 128 6.40 14.34 -1.73
N ILE A 129 7.28 14.01 -0.76
CA ILE A 129 8.71 14.37 -0.81
C ILE A 129 9.35 13.81 -2.10
N TRP A 130 10.35 14.51 -2.63
CA TRP A 130 11.11 14.07 -3.80
C TRP A 130 11.55 12.59 -3.67
N PRO A 131 11.38 11.75 -4.70
CA PRO A 131 10.98 12.07 -6.08
C PRO A 131 9.47 12.02 -6.37
N ILE A 132 8.61 11.83 -5.36
CA ILE A 132 7.16 11.61 -5.55
C ILE A 132 6.49 12.81 -6.24
N ASN A 133 6.84 14.03 -5.83
CA ASN A 133 6.34 15.28 -6.45
C ASN A 133 6.63 15.46 -7.95
N ILE A 134 7.54 14.68 -8.54
CA ILE A 134 7.76 14.67 -9.99
C ILE A 134 6.70 13.83 -10.69
N ILE A 135 6.41 12.65 -10.13
CA ILE A 135 5.44 11.69 -10.67
C ILE A 135 4.01 12.20 -10.52
N GLU A 136 3.71 12.95 -9.46
CA GLU A 136 2.41 13.60 -9.24
C GLU A 136 1.98 14.51 -10.42
N ARG A 137 2.95 15.01 -11.21
CA ARG A 137 2.67 15.83 -12.40
C ARG A 137 2.14 15.01 -13.58
N ILE A 138 2.22 13.69 -13.52
CA ILE A 138 1.70 12.79 -14.55
C ILE A 138 0.18 12.69 -14.36
N SER A 139 -0.58 13.07 -15.38
CA SER A 139 -2.04 13.01 -15.31
C SER A 139 -2.58 11.58 -15.50
N GLY A 140 -3.71 11.29 -14.87
CA GLY A 140 -4.48 10.06 -15.06
C GLY A 140 -3.97 8.88 -14.25
N THR A 141 -4.44 7.69 -14.58
CA THR A 141 -4.20 6.45 -13.82
C THR A 141 -2.73 6.17 -13.49
N PRO A 142 -1.75 6.34 -14.41
CA PRO A 142 -0.36 6.08 -14.08
C PRO A 142 0.17 7.00 -12.98
N GLY A 143 -0.22 8.27 -12.98
CA GLY A 143 0.16 9.23 -11.93
C GLY A 143 -0.37 8.83 -10.56
N ILE A 144 -1.66 8.49 -10.51
CA ILE A 144 -2.41 8.09 -9.30
C ILE A 144 -1.84 6.80 -8.66
N ILE A 145 -1.32 5.87 -9.46
CA ILE A 145 -0.76 4.62 -8.90
C ILE A 145 0.73 4.80 -8.58
N LEU A 146 1.49 5.49 -9.43
CA LEU A 146 2.94 5.55 -9.30
C LEU A 146 3.40 6.41 -8.12
N ASP A 147 2.66 7.45 -7.76
CA ASP A 147 2.98 8.29 -6.60
C ASP A 147 2.93 7.49 -5.29
N ASP A 148 1.91 6.65 -5.10
CA ASP A 148 1.74 5.79 -3.93
C ASP A 148 2.65 4.56 -3.97
N VAL A 149 2.95 4.02 -5.15
CA VAL A 149 3.99 3.01 -5.32
C VAL A 149 5.34 3.56 -4.86
N LEU A 150 5.70 4.79 -5.24
CA LEU A 150 6.96 5.41 -4.80
C LEU A 150 6.98 5.70 -3.30
N ALA A 151 5.88 6.22 -2.75
CA ALA A 151 5.72 6.38 -1.30
C ALA A 151 5.89 5.04 -0.57
N GLY A 152 5.33 3.97 -1.13
CA GLY A 152 5.47 2.59 -0.65
C GLY A 152 6.92 2.11 -0.66
N ILE A 153 7.65 2.31 -1.76
CA ILE A 153 9.06 1.92 -1.89
C ILE A 153 9.93 2.68 -0.88
N MET A 154 9.76 4.00 -0.78
CA MET A 154 10.51 4.84 0.17
C MET A 154 10.25 4.42 1.61
N SER A 155 8.98 4.19 1.97
CA SER A 155 8.60 3.68 3.28
C SER A 155 9.21 2.32 3.59
N SER A 156 9.21 1.41 2.62
CA SER A 156 9.81 0.07 2.72
C SER A 156 11.30 0.15 3.04
N ILE A 157 12.04 1.02 2.36
CA ILE A 157 13.48 1.21 2.56
C ILE A 157 13.76 1.79 3.96
N CYS A 158 13.06 2.87 4.34
CA CYS A 158 13.23 3.50 5.64
C CYS A 158 12.91 2.54 6.79
N THR A 159 11.82 1.78 6.67
CA THR A 159 11.42 0.82 7.70
C THR A 159 12.43 -0.33 7.82
N THR A 160 12.92 -0.85 6.68
CA THR A 160 13.95 -1.89 6.67
C THR A 160 15.23 -1.41 7.38
N PHE A 161 15.65 -0.17 7.13
CA PHE A 161 16.82 0.41 7.80
C PHE A 161 16.65 0.46 9.33
N ILE A 162 15.47 0.81 9.82
CA ILE A 162 15.17 0.82 11.27
C ILE A 162 15.22 -0.58 11.86
N ILE A 163 14.60 -1.57 11.20
CA ILE A 163 14.57 -2.96 11.68
C ILE A 163 15.99 -3.50 11.82
N ILE A 164 16.82 -3.33 10.80
CA ILE A 164 18.22 -3.79 10.81
C ILE A 164 19.01 -3.14 11.94
N LYS A 165 18.85 -1.83 12.16
CA LYS A 165 19.58 -1.13 13.24
C LYS A 165 19.13 -1.50 14.64
N THR A 166 17.84 -1.78 14.82
CA THR A 166 17.27 -2.06 16.15
C THR A 166 17.38 -3.54 16.55
N GLY A 167 17.87 -4.39 15.64
CA GLY A 167 18.01 -5.83 15.88
C GLY A 167 16.67 -6.53 16.11
N THR A 168 15.56 -5.85 15.79
CA THR A 168 14.24 -6.45 15.79
C THR A 168 14.04 -7.34 14.59
#